data_AF-A0A3R7DLR3-F1
#
_entry.id   AF-A0A3R7DLR3-F1
#
_cell.length_a   1.000
_cell.length_b   1.000
_cell.length_c   1.000
_cell.angle_alpha   90.00
_cell.angle_beta   90.00
_cell.angle_gamma   90.00
#
_symmetry.space_group_name_H-M   'P 1'
#
loop_
_entity.id
_entity.type
_entity.pdbx_description
1 polymer ?
#
loop_
_entity_poly.entity_id
_entity_poly.type
_entity_poly.pdbx_seq_one_letter_code
_entity_poly.pdbx_strand_id
1 'polypeptide(L)'
;MDIVHSAVGGGICFLGTILLSSLVNILIQRILIALGILTVTVFENFVIAKAAISFALIYLICGFLGGLYTGYFVENNLKILLPLTGGIGFTGFTVVLVFYGGLDLTVNFLEMIILPLLGDIIGAYLGGYTISWPSEGEEEVEEEISLNLEQ
;
A
#
# COMPACT_ATOMS: atom_id res chain seq x y z
N MET A 1 20.44 8.07 1.07
CA MET A 1 20.11 7.02 0.08
C MET A 1 18.66 6.58 0.24
N ASP A 2 18.14 6.68 1.46
CA ASP A 2 16.84 6.21 1.94
C ASP A 2 15.61 6.76 1.18
N ILE A 3 15.68 8.02 0.74
CA ILE A 3 14.62 8.64 -0.08
C ILE A 3 14.47 7.91 -1.43
N VAL A 4 15.57 7.43 -2.01
CA VAL A 4 15.54 6.67 -3.27
C VAL A 4 14.83 5.34 -3.06
N HIS A 5 15.09 4.63 -1.96
CA HIS A 5 14.40 3.39 -1.64
C HIS A 5 12.91 3.61 -1.39
N SER A 6 12.53 4.70 -0.70
CA SER A 6 11.13 5.08 -0.57
C SER A 6 10.47 5.39 -1.92
N ALA A 7 11.18 6.06 -2.84
CA ALA A 7 10.67 6.30 -4.19
C ALA A 7 10.47 5.01 -4.99
N VAL A 8 11.39 4.04 -4.87
CA VAL A 8 11.26 2.72 -5.49
C VAL A 8 10.10 1.93 -4.88
N GLY A 9 9.95 1.92 -3.55
CA GLY A 9 8.79 1.31 -2.88
C GLY A 9 7.47 1.95 -3.31
N GLY A 10 7.45 3.28 -3.48
CA GLY A 10 6.30 3.99 -4.03
C GLY A 10 6.01 3.61 -5.48
N GLY A 11 7.04 3.39 -6.29
CA GLY A 11 6.93 2.85 -7.64
C GLY A 11 6.33 1.43 -7.67
N ILE A 12 6.74 0.56 -6.74
CA ILE A 12 6.16 -0.79 -6.58
C ILE A 12 4.67 -0.68 -6.24
N CYS A 13 4.33 0.17 -5.26
CA CYS A 13 2.94 0.44 -4.88
C CYS A 13 2.13 0.92 -6.09
N PHE A 14 2.60 1.94 -6.80
CA PHE A 14 1.96 2.49 -8.01
C PHE A 14 1.71 1.44 -9.09
N LEU A 15 2.74 0.70 -9.50
CA LEU A 15 2.62 -0.32 -10.55
C LEU A 15 1.69 -1.44 -10.12
N GLY A 16 1.80 -1.87 -8.85
CA GLY A 16 0.88 -2.82 -8.24
C GLY A 16 -0.57 -2.35 -8.36
N THR A 17 -0.85 -1.11 -7.94
CA THR A 17 -2.20 -0.54 -7.94
C THR A 17 -2.80 -0.51 -9.34
N ILE A 18 -2.03 -0.18 -10.40
CA ILE A 18 -2.51 -0.23 -11.79
C ILE A 18 -2.92 -1.65 -12.21
N LEU A 19 -2.03 -2.61 -11.97
CA LEU A 19 -2.24 -3.99 -12.41
C LEU A 19 -3.39 -4.65 -11.65
N LEU A 20 -3.39 -4.50 -10.32
CA LEU A 20 -4.39 -5.10 -9.45
C LEU A 20 -5.77 -4.45 -9.62
N SER A 21 -5.84 -3.13 -9.81
CA SER A 21 -7.11 -2.45 -10.13
C SER A 21 -7.74 -3.01 -11.40
N SER A 22 -6.95 -3.21 -12.44
CA SER A 22 -7.44 -3.79 -13.70
C SER A 22 -7.94 -5.21 -13.49
N LEU A 23 -7.16 -6.03 -12.77
CA LEU A 23 -7.49 -7.42 -12.50
C LEU A 23 -8.77 -7.57 -11.66
N VAL A 24 -8.86 -6.84 -10.54
CA VAL A 24 -10.02 -6.89 -9.63
C VAL A 24 -11.29 -6.44 -10.34
N ASN A 25 -11.25 -5.37 -11.14
CA ASN A 25 -12.41 -4.93 -11.91
C ASN A 25 -12.89 -5.97 -12.93
N ILE A 26 -11.97 -6.66 -13.60
CA ILE A 26 -12.30 -7.75 -14.53
C ILE A 26 -12.91 -8.94 -13.77
N LEU A 27 -12.35 -9.32 -12.62
CA LEU A 27 -12.81 -10.44 -11.79
C LEU A 27 -14.22 -10.20 -11.24
N ILE A 28 -14.39 -9.15 -10.43
CA ILE A 28 -15.46 -8.16 -10.59
C ILE A 28 -16.64 -8.57 -11.49
N GLN A 29 -16.53 -8.02 -12.69
CA GLN A 29 -17.50 -8.14 -13.76
C GLN A 29 -17.74 -9.59 -14.18
N ARG A 30 -16.69 -10.43 -14.28
CA ARG A 30 -16.84 -11.83 -14.68
C ARG A 30 -17.68 -12.63 -13.68
N ILE A 31 -17.49 -12.42 -12.38
CA ILE A 31 -18.28 -13.09 -11.34
C ILE A 31 -19.75 -12.68 -11.46
N LEU A 32 -20.04 -11.38 -11.64
CA LEU A 32 -21.41 -10.90 -11.78
C LEU A 32 -22.11 -11.45 -13.04
N ILE A 33 -21.40 -11.53 -14.16
CA ILE A 33 -21.91 -12.11 -15.40
C ILE A 33 -22.18 -13.61 -15.21
N ALA A 34 -21.22 -14.35 -14.63
CA ALA A 34 -21.35 -15.79 -14.42
C ALA A 34 -22.54 -16.14 -13.51
N LEU A 35 -22.83 -15.28 -12.53
CA LEU A 35 -23.97 -15.42 -11.62
C LEU A 35 -25.29 -14.84 -12.18
N GLY A 36 -25.26 -14.16 -13.33
CA GLY A 36 -26.45 -13.56 -13.94
C GLY A 36 -27.02 -12.34 -13.20
N ILE A 37 -26.23 -11.68 -12.34
CA ILE A 37 -26.66 -10.61 -11.42
C ILE A 37 -26.05 -9.25 -11.77
N LEU A 38 -25.72 -9.01 -13.04
CA LEU A 38 -25.06 -7.78 -13.48
C LEU A 38 -25.81 -6.50 -13.04
N THR A 39 -27.14 -6.56 -12.95
CA THR A 39 -27.98 -5.42 -12.54
C THR A 39 -27.72 -4.93 -11.12
N VAL A 40 -27.05 -5.73 -10.27
CA VAL A 40 -26.69 -5.32 -8.90
C VAL A 40 -25.78 -4.09 -8.88
N THR A 41 -25.05 -3.81 -9.98
CA THR A 41 -24.14 -2.66 -10.07
C THR A 41 -24.84 -1.31 -10.03
N VAL A 42 -26.16 -1.27 -10.19
CA VAL A 42 -26.97 -0.04 -10.15
C VAL A 42 -27.24 0.40 -8.71
N PHE A 43 -27.11 -0.50 -7.73
CA PHE A 43 -27.40 -0.19 -6.32
C PHE A 43 -26.18 0.41 -5.62
N GLU A 44 -26.40 1.45 -4.80
CA GLU A 44 -25.35 2.11 -3.99
C GLU A 44 -24.61 1.13 -3.09
N ASN A 45 -25.31 0.14 -2.52
CA ASN A 45 -24.70 -0.89 -1.68
C ASN A 45 -23.61 -1.68 -2.43
N PHE A 46 -23.77 -1.89 -3.74
CA PHE A 46 -22.75 -2.55 -4.54
C PHE A 46 -21.51 -1.66 -4.71
N VAL A 47 -21.70 -0.36 -4.91
CA VAL A 47 -20.60 0.61 -5.03
C VAL A 47 -19.76 0.63 -3.75
N ILE A 48 -20.42 0.73 -2.59
CA ILE A 48 -19.75 0.68 -1.27
C ILE A 48 -19.01 -0.65 -1.08
N ALA A 49 -19.64 -1.78 -1.40
CA ALA A 49 -19.00 -3.09 -1.28
C ALA A 49 -17.77 -3.22 -2.20
N LYS A 50 -17.89 -2.74 -3.45
CA LYS A 50 -16.78 -2.71 -4.40
C LYS A 50 -15.64 -1.82 -3.91
N ALA A 51 -15.94 -0.67 -3.32
CA ALA A 51 -14.95 0.22 -2.73
C ALA A 51 -14.20 -0.46 -1.56
N ALA A 52 -14.91 -1.14 -0.67
CA ALA A 52 -14.30 -1.90 0.43
C ALA A 52 -13.39 -3.05 -0.07
N ILE A 53 -13.84 -3.80 -1.08
CA ILE A 53 -13.04 -4.85 -1.72
C ILE A 53 -11.78 -4.24 -2.35
N SER A 54 -11.93 -3.11 -3.06
CA SER A 54 -10.82 -2.42 -3.72
C SER A 54 -9.81 -1.89 -2.69
N PHE A 55 -10.30 -1.32 -1.58
CA PHE A 55 -9.47 -0.89 -0.46
C PHE A 55 -8.60 -2.02 0.08
N ALA A 56 -9.23 -3.15 0.41
CA ALA A 56 -8.53 -4.27 1.02
C ALA A 56 -7.59 -4.99 0.05
N LEU A 57 -8.04 -5.26 -1.18
CA LEU A 57 -7.28 -6.08 -2.13
C LEU A 57 -6.26 -5.30 -2.94
N ILE A 58 -6.51 -4.02 -3.22
CA ILE A 58 -5.64 -3.20 -4.07
C ILE A 58 -4.78 -2.32 -3.19
N TYR A 59 -5.37 -1.25 -2.64
CA TYR A 59 -4.60 -0.17 -2.02
C TYR A 59 -3.81 -0.66 -0.79
N LEU A 60 -4.46 -1.44 0.07
CA LEU A 60 -3.79 -1.96 1.27
C LEU A 60 -2.68 -2.96 0.93
N ILE A 61 -2.89 -3.86 -0.04
CA ILE A 61 -1.87 -4.84 -0.46
C ILE A 61 -0.72 -4.16 -1.21
N CYS A 62 -1.00 -3.26 -2.14
CA CYS A 62 0.02 -2.56 -2.91
C CYS A 62 0.84 -1.62 -2.01
N GLY A 63 0.19 -0.91 -1.11
CA GLY A 63 0.85 -0.17 -0.03
C GLY A 63 1.75 -1.09 0.79
N PHE A 64 1.24 -2.25 1.23
CA PHE A 64 2.01 -3.24 1.99
C PHE A 64 3.28 -3.68 1.27
N LEU A 65 3.19 -4.05 -0.01
CA LEU A 65 4.36 -4.49 -0.77
C LEU A 65 5.39 -3.37 -0.96
N GLY A 66 4.95 -2.15 -1.24
CA GLY A 66 5.83 -0.98 -1.33
C GLY A 66 6.51 -0.67 0.01
N GLY A 67 5.75 -0.73 1.10
CA GLY A 67 6.25 -0.54 2.45
C GLY A 67 7.23 -1.62 2.89
N LEU A 68 6.96 -2.88 2.56
CA LEU A 68 7.84 -4.02 2.83
C LEU A 68 9.20 -3.82 2.18
N TYR A 69 9.23 -3.39 0.91
CA TYR A 69 10.46 -3.05 0.22
C TYR A 69 11.18 -1.87 0.91
N THR A 70 10.47 -0.78 1.21
CA THR A 70 11.08 0.38 1.86
C THR A 70 11.65 0.01 3.23
N GLY A 71 10.90 -0.72 4.06
CA GLY A 71 11.34 -1.15 5.39
C GLY A 71 12.52 -2.12 5.39
N TYR A 72 12.70 -2.90 4.33
CA TYR A 72 13.87 -3.77 4.18
C TYR A 72 15.17 -3.01 3.91
N PHE A 73 15.11 -1.88 3.19
CA PHE A 73 16.29 -1.13 2.79
C PHE A 73 16.52 0.17 3.59
N VAL A 74 15.61 0.52 4.49
CA VAL A 74 15.65 1.77 5.24
C VAL A 74 15.51 1.50 6.73
N GLU A 75 16.60 1.66 7.46
CA GLU A 75 16.62 1.53 8.93
C GLU A 75 16.25 2.85 9.63
N ASN A 76 16.79 3.97 9.13
CA ASN A 76 16.61 5.29 9.74
C ASN A 76 15.41 6.04 9.16
N ASN A 77 14.71 6.82 9.99
CA ASN A 77 13.58 7.67 9.57
C ASN A 77 12.40 6.93 8.91
N LEU A 78 12.29 5.62 9.12
CA LEU A 78 11.25 4.77 8.52
C LEU A 78 9.83 5.31 8.75
N LYS A 79 9.56 5.86 9.95
CA LYS A 79 8.29 6.53 10.32
C LYS A 79 7.84 7.59 9.31
N ILE A 80 8.76 8.32 8.71
CA ILE A 80 8.48 9.43 7.78
C ILE A 80 8.52 8.91 6.33
N LEU A 81 9.35 7.91 6.04
CA LEU A 81 9.52 7.39 4.69
C LEU A 81 8.40 6.42 4.26
N LEU A 82 7.74 5.71 5.17
CA LEU A 82 6.58 4.86 4.85
C LEU A 82 5.36 5.64 4.31
N PRO A 83 4.89 6.74 4.95
CA PRO A 83 3.81 7.52 4.38
C PRO A 83 4.24 8.22 3.07
N LEU A 84 5.51 8.56 2.90
CA LEU A 84 6.04 9.04 1.61
C LEU A 84 5.92 7.96 0.53
N THR A 85 6.28 6.72 0.85
CA THR A 85 6.18 5.55 -0.04
C THR A 85 4.73 5.36 -0.52
N GLY A 86 3.78 5.31 0.41
CA GLY A 86 2.35 5.22 0.07
C GLY A 86 1.86 6.44 -0.71
N GLY A 87 2.26 7.65 -0.32
CA GLY A 87 1.89 8.89 -0.99
C GLY A 87 2.38 8.99 -2.43
N ILE A 88 3.59 8.49 -2.73
CA ILE A 88 4.12 8.42 -4.10
C ILE A 88 3.29 7.45 -4.94
N GLY A 89 2.96 6.27 -4.38
CA GLY A 89 2.11 5.27 -5.00
C GLY A 89 0.74 5.85 -5.40
N PHE A 90 0.06 6.44 -4.42
CA PHE A 90 -1.23 7.11 -4.59
C PHE A 90 -1.17 8.24 -5.62
N THR A 91 -0.17 9.13 -5.51
CA THR A 91 -0.04 10.29 -6.39
C THR A 91 0.18 9.85 -7.83
N GLY A 92 1.06 8.88 -8.06
CA GLY A 92 1.29 8.31 -9.38
C GLY A 92 0.00 7.74 -9.99
N PHE A 93 -0.76 6.96 -9.21
CA PHE A 93 -2.01 6.38 -9.67
C PHE A 93 -3.07 7.45 -9.98
N THR A 94 -3.20 8.45 -9.12
CA THR A 94 -4.12 9.58 -9.30
C THR A 94 -3.79 10.36 -10.57
N VAL A 95 -2.51 10.63 -10.84
CA VAL A 95 -2.08 11.30 -12.08
C VAL A 95 -2.50 10.49 -13.30
N VAL A 96 -2.34 9.16 -13.28
CA VAL A 96 -2.83 8.29 -14.36
C VAL A 96 -4.34 8.44 -14.53
N LEU A 97 -5.13 8.39 -13.45
CA LEU A 97 -6.58 8.55 -13.54
C LEU A 97 -6.99 9.90 -14.16
N VAL A 98 -6.28 11.00 -13.85
CA VAL A 98 -6.51 12.31 -14.46
C VAL A 98 -6.34 12.25 -15.97
N PHE A 99 -5.23 11.67 -16.46
CA PHE A 99 -4.94 11.62 -17.90
C PHE A 99 -5.91 10.74 -18.68
N TYR A 100 -6.43 9.68 -18.08
CA TYR A 100 -7.41 8.79 -18.71
C TYR A 100 -8.87 9.24 -18.51
N GLY A 101 -9.10 10.38 -17.86
CA GLY A 101 -10.46 10.90 -17.60
C GLY A 101 -11.26 10.04 -16.61
N GLY A 102 -10.59 9.25 -15.77
CA GLY A 102 -11.21 8.36 -14.80
C GLY A 102 -11.58 9.02 -13.46
N LEU A 103 -11.42 10.35 -13.36
CA LEU A 103 -11.53 11.09 -12.10
C LEU A 103 -12.77 11.99 -12.09
N ASP A 104 -13.77 11.61 -11.29
CA ASP A 104 -14.96 12.42 -10.97
C ASP A 104 -15.06 12.65 -9.46
N LEU A 105 -14.48 13.77 -9.03
CA LEU A 105 -14.42 14.17 -7.62
C LEU A 105 -15.76 14.61 -7.04
N THR A 106 -16.76 14.90 -7.89
CA THR A 106 -18.02 15.46 -7.42
C THR A 106 -18.95 14.40 -6.84
N VAL A 107 -18.82 13.15 -7.28
CA VAL A 107 -19.69 12.05 -6.89
C VAL A 107 -18.99 11.07 -5.94
N ASN A 108 -17.68 10.82 -6.14
CA ASN A 108 -17.01 9.66 -5.52
C ASN A 108 -15.70 10.03 -4.79
N PHE A 109 -15.62 11.22 -4.19
CA PHE A 109 -14.40 11.69 -3.52
C PHE A 109 -13.82 10.70 -2.49
N LEU A 110 -14.68 10.09 -1.67
CA LEU A 110 -14.26 9.13 -0.66
C LEU A 110 -13.58 7.90 -1.30
N GLU A 111 -14.17 7.35 -2.35
CA GLU A 111 -13.70 6.13 -3.01
C GLU A 111 -12.51 6.37 -3.94
N MET A 112 -12.43 7.56 -4.55
CA MET A 112 -11.39 7.92 -5.51
C MET A 112 -10.14 8.54 -4.87
N ILE A 113 -10.27 9.15 -3.68
CA ILE A 113 -9.16 9.87 -3.03
C ILE A 113 -8.87 9.32 -1.63
N ILE A 114 -9.86 9.31 -0.75
CA ILE A 114 -9.63 9.01 0.67
C ILE A 114 -9.26 7.55 0.87
N LEU A 115 -10.04 6.61 0.35
CA LEU A 115 -9.77 5.18 0.50
C LEU A 115 -8.45 4.75 -0.14
N PRO A 116 -8.11 5.16 -1.39
CA PRO A 116 -6.83 4.82 -1.99
C PRO A 116 -5.64 5.36 -1.19
N LEU A 117 -5.69 6.64 -0.81
CA LEU A 117 -4.61 7.26 -0.03
C LEU A 117 -4.42 6.58 1.32
N LEU A 118 -5.51 6.32 2.05
CA LEU A 118 -5.44 5.63 3.33
C LEU A 118 -4.96 4.19 3.17
N GLY A 119 -5.43 3.47 2.16
CA GLY A 119 -5.03 2.09 1.90
C GLY A 119 -3.52 2.00 1.63
N ASP A 120 -3.01 2.86 0.74
CA ASP A 120 -1.59 2.88 0.39
C ASP A 120 -0.71 3.25 1.60
N ILE A 121 -1.11 4.24 2.41
CA ILE A 121 -0.35 4.66 3.61
C ILE A 121 -0.39 3.59 4.70
N ILE A 122 -1.58 3.10 5.05
CA ILE A 122 -1.77 2.07 6.08
C ILE A 122 -1.04 0.79 5.66
N GLY A 123 -1.21 0.38 4.40
CA GLY A 123 -0.48 -0.73 3.81
C GLY A 123 1.02 -0.54 3.96
N ALA A 124 1.56 0.61 3.53
CA ALA A 124 2.99 0.88 3.61
C ALA A 124 3.52 0.80 5.04
N TYR A 125 2.76 1.31 6.02
CA TYR A 125 3.10 1.17 7.42
C TYR A 125 3.15 -0.29 7.88
N LEU A 126 2.14 -1.08 7.56
CA LEU A 126 2.09 -2.50 7.91
C LEU A 126 3.25 -3.28 7.28
N GLY A 127 3.55 -3.03 6.00
CA GLY A 127 4.65 -3.69 5.29
C GLY A 127 6.01 -3.33 5.87
N GLY A 128 6.28 -2.05 6.07
CA GLY A 128 7.57 -1.58 6.57
C GLY A 128 7.88 -2.12 7.96
N TYR A 129 6.91 -2.07 8.87
CA TYR A 129 7.10 -2.57 10.24
C TYR A 129 7.06 -4.10 10.37
N THR A 130 6.60 -4.82 9.35
CA THR A 130 6.74 -6.29 9.34
C THR A 130 8.22 -6.70 9.26
N ILE A 131 9.06 -5.92 8.57
CA ILE A 131 10.50 -6.19 8.49
C ILE A 131 11.23 -5.73 9.76
N SER A 132 10.89 -4.56 10.28
CA SER A 132 11.50 -4.02 11.51
C SER A 132 10.87 -4.59 12.79
N TRP A 133 10.11 -5.67 12.70
CA TRP A 133 9.52 -6.31 13.87
C TRP A 133 10.67 -6.95 14.66
N PRO A 134 10.92 -6.52 15.91
CA PRO A 134 11.98 -7.11 16.71
C PRO A 134 11.70 -8.61 16.82
N SER A 135 12.58 -9.43 16.26
CA SER A 135 12.58 -10.86 16.54
C SER A 135 12.86 -10.99 18.04
N GLU A 136 12.17 -11.89 18.75
CA GLU A 136 12.35 -12.10 20.21
C GLU A 136 13.75 -12.68 20.58
N GLY A 137 14.80 -12.34 19.83
CA GLY A 137 16.18 -12.80 20.04
C GLY A 137 17.29 -11.80 19.65
N GLU A 138 16.96 -10.59 19.21
CA GLU A 138 17.96 -9.55 18.89
C GLU A 138 18.11 -8.54 20.04
N GLU A 139 18.42 -9.05 21.23
CA GLU A 139 19.21 -8.31 22.22
C GLU A 139 20.66 -8.82 22.14
N GLU A 140 21.35 -8.59 21.02
CA GLU A 140 22.82 -8.60 21.03
C GLU A 140 23.30 -7.24 21.54
N VAL A 141 23.20 -7.08 22.86
CA VAL A 141 24.17 -6.24 23.55
C VAL A 141 25.49 -7.03 23.48
N GLU A 142 26.37 -6.68 22.55
CA GLU A 142 27.80 -6.97 22.70
C GLU A 142 28.27 -6.28 23.99
N GLU A 143 28.05 -6.91 25.14
CA GLU A 143 28.84 -6.65 26.32
C GLU A 143 30.24 -7.17 25.99
N GLU A 144 31.07 -6.26 25.48
CA GLU A 144 32.51 -6.40 25.43
C GLU A 144 32.99 -6.65 26.87
N ILE A 145 33.07 -7.93 27.26
CA ILE A 145 33.66 -8.33 28.54
C ILE A 145 35.13 -7.97 28.45
N SER A 146 35.47 -6.76 28.89
CA SER A 146 36.85 -6.35 29.12
C SER A 146 37.40 -7.21 30.25
N LEU A 147 38.09 -8.29 29.90
CA LEU A 147 38.96 -9.04 30.80
C LEU A 147 40.11 -8.11 31.22
N ASN A 148 39.89 -7.35 32.30
CA ASN A 148 40.97 -6.73 33.05
C ASN A 148 41.75 -7.85 33.75
N LEU A 149 42.70 -8.43 33.01
CA LEU A 149 43.79 -9.23 33.54
C LEU A 149 44.94 -8.30 33.92
N GLU A 150 44.81 -7.54 35.01
CA GLU A 150 45.98 -6.91 35.64
C GLU A 150 45.92 -6.98 37.18
N GLN A 151 46.91 -7.76 37.68
CA GLN A 151 47.59 -7.77 38.99
C GLN A 151 46.94 -8.45 40.19
#